data_AF-A0A6I2GSW7-F1
#
_entry.id   AF-A0A6I2GSW7-F1
#
_cell.length_a   1.000
_cell.length_b   1.000
_cell.length_c   1.000
_cell.angle_alpha   90.00
_cell.angle_beta   90.00
_cell.angle_gamma   90.00
#
_symmetry.space_group_name_H-M   'P 1'
#
loop_
_entity.id
_entity.type
_entity.pdbx_description
1 polymer ?
#
loop_
_entity_poly.entity_id
_entity_poly.type
_entity_poly.pdbx_seq_one_letter_code
_entity_poly.pdbx_strand_id
1 'polypeptide(L)'
;MPARRAHGPLLPAALALLLALLPRALAQAPAKPPPPPRACPLETWSCIAGCIEGKCLERCMAPCAGAMKGLRSCLRKAQCAASDTACWRKACPEACGRVFASVKGAPGAEAPGQCAPQPGAAFALPEEWTGQWELTGAGFVRQSKGTDDQSIRSDYGLLMRIAAPGCFEMETRLGGPTLGSGNALTMRIWGQVVMLDKDEWEARALGGSLEGVLCGEPRDVALPDWSGRNVTRLRCEVEGGVLLLTPQRWDKRQFSFERKGP
;
A
#
# COMPACT_ATOMS: atom_id res chain seq x y z
N MET A 1 108.76 15.26 2.18
CA MET A 1 109.24 13.97 2.77
C MET A 1 108.15 13.46 3.72
N PRO A 2 108.02 12.12 3.89
CA PRO A 2 106.79 11.30 3.84
C PRO A 2 105.91 11.41 5.12
N ALA A 3 104.65 10.94 5.22
CA ALA A 3 104.13 9.58 5.06
C ALA A 3 102.56 9.61 5.07
N ARG A 4 101.84 8.87 4.21
CA ARG A 4 101.09 7.60 4.49
C ARG A 4 100.25 7.65 5.80
N ARG A 5 98.97 7.28 5.89
CA ARG A 5 98.14 6.23 5.28
C ARG A 5 96.68 6.41 5.77
N ALA A 6 95.70 6.16 4.91
CA ALA A 6 94.65 5.13 5.03
C ALA A 6 93.60 5.27 6.16
N HIS A 7 92.33 5.36 5.75
CA HIS A 7 91.17 4.50 6.11
C HIS A 7 89.86 5.27 5.83
N GLY A 8 89.10 4.84 4.82
CA GLY A 8 87.63 5.05 4.81
C GLY A 8 86.96 3.97 5.68
N PRO A 9 85.67 3.67 5.50
CA PRO A 9 84.57 4.46 4.93
C PRO A 9 83.35 4.45 5.89
N LEU A 10 82.17 4.81 5.39
CA LEU A 10 80.81 4.46 5.87
C LEU A 10 80.02 5.54 6.62
N LEU A 11 78.73 5.58 6.23
CA LEU A 11 77.59 6.37 6.70
C LEU A 11 77.46 7.76 6.04
N PRO A 12 76.55 7.90 5.06
CA PRO A 12 75.13 7.88 5.39
C PRO A 12 74.26 7.22 4.30
N ALA A 13 73.98 5.92 4.44
CA ALA A 13 73.00 5.23 3.57
C ALA A 13 71.90 4.52 4.38
N ALA A 14 71.79 4.81 5.68
CA ALA A 14 70.85 4.12 6.58
C ALA A 14 69.59 4.94 6.94
N LEU A 15 69.47 6.20 6.52
CA LEU A 15 68.32 7.05 6.91
C LEU A 15 67.21 7.15 5.84
N ALA A 16 67.46 6.69 4.61
CA ALA A 16 66.48 6.79 3.51
C ALA A 16 65.62 5.53 3.31
N LEU A 17 65.98 4.38 3.91
CA LEU A 17 65.24 3.12 3.73
C LEU A 17 64.27 2.74 4.86
N LEU A 18 64.18 3.53 5.93
CA LEU A 18 63.28 3.25 7.06
C LEU A 18 61.90 3.89 6.96
N LEU A 19 61.61 4.68 5.90
CA LEU A 19 60.31 5.34 5.70
C LEU A 19 59.41 4.65 4.65
N ALA A 20 59.87 3.59 3.99
CA ALA A 20 59.11 2.91 2.93
C ALA A 20 58.28 1.70 3.38
N LEU A 21 58.26 1.38 4.69
CA LEU A 21 57.56 0.21 5.25
C LEU A 21 56.43 0.58 6.23
N LEU A 22 55.88 1.80 6.13
CA LEU A 22 54.62 2.10 6.80
C LEU A 22 53.47 1.51 5.97
N PRO A 23 52.72 0.51 6.48
CA PRO A 23 51.51 0.09 5.81
C PRO A 23 50.57 1.29 5.79
N ARG A 24 50.23 1.78 4.60
CA ARG A 24 49.07 2.64 4.41
C ARG A 24 47.85 1.79 4.78
N ALA A 25 47.49 1.82 6.05
CA ALA A 25 46.15 1.48 6.50
C ALA A 25 45.23 2.45 5.77
N LEU A 26 44.70 2.02 4.62
CA LEU A 26 43.48 2.58 4.07
C LEU A 26 42.46 2.45 5.19
N ALA A 27 42.24 3.56 5.90
CA ALA A 27 41.08 3.76 6.72
C ALA A 27 39.88 3.64 5.78
N GLN A 28 39.40 2.41 5.58
CA GLN A 28 38.08 2.17 5.08
C GLN A 28 37.18 2.78 6.14
N ALA A 29 36.70 4.00 5.89
CA ALA A 29 35.60 4.55 6.65
C ALA A 29 34.55 3.43 6.72
N PRO A 30 34.06 3.06 7.92
CA PRO A 30 33.09 1.98 8.04
C PRO A 30 31.99 2.30 7.05
N ALA A 31 31.83 1.46 6.03
CA ALA A 31 30.81 1.63 5.02
C ALA A 31 29.51 1.77 5.80
N LYS A 32 28.94 2.98 5.82
CA LYS A 32 27.71 3.26 6.56
C LYS A 32 26.74 2.16 6.15
N PRO A 33 26.27 1.31 7.09
CA PRO A 33 25.39 0.20 6.74
C PRO A 33 24.29 0.77 5.84
N PRO A 34 23.98 0.13 4.70
CA PRO A 34 22.92 0.60 3.85
C PRO A 34 21.69 0.81 4.75
N PRO A 35 21.01 1.97 4.66
CA PRO A 35 19.88 2.26 5.53
C PRO A 35 18.93 1.06 5.44
N PRO A 36 18.39 0.59 6.58
CA PRO A 36 17.53 -0.58 6.57
C PRO A 36 16.40 -0.36 5.55
N PRO A 37 15.96 -1.40 4.83
CA PRO A 37 14.86 -1.28 3.88
C PRO A 37 13.68 -0.62 4.60
N ARG A 38 13.20 0.50 4.03
CA ARG A 38 12.14 1.32 4.62
C ARG A 38 10.89 0.47 4.82
N ALA A 39 10.29 0.55 5.99
CA ALA A 39 9.01 -0.09 6.28
C ALA A 39 7.91 0.41 5.33
N CYS A 40 6.82 -0.34 5.16
CA CYS A 40 5.62 0.21 4.54
C CYS A 40 4.94 1.18 5.50
N PRO A 41 4.85 2.48 5.15
CA PRO A 41 4.16 3.44 5.99
C PRO A 41 2.64 3.22 5.95
N LEU A 42 1.91 3.64 6.99
CA LEU A 42 0.48 3.38 7.13
C LEU A 42 -0.33 3.98 5.96
N GLU A 43 0.12 5.14 5.48
CA GLU A 43 -0.45 5.91 4.37
C GLU A 43 -0.41 5.13 3.05
N THR A 44 0.49 4.15 2.92
CA THR A 44 0.50 3.25 1.74
C THR A 44 -0.78 2.41 1.70
N TRP A 45 -1.23 1.89 2.85
CA TRP A 45 -2.46 1.11 2.94
C TRP A 45 -3.69 1.95 2.62
N SER A 46 -3.73 3.18 3.14
CA SER A 46 -4.76 4.17 2.79
C SER A 46 -4.74 4.57 1.31
N CYS A 47 -3.59 4.52 0.64
CA CYS A 47 -3.48 4.80 -0.80
C CYS A 47 -4.01 3.64 -1.64
N ILE A 48 -3.58 2.40 -1.32
CA ILE A 48 -4.02 1.16 -2.01
C ILE A 48 -5.55 1.03 -1.94
N ALA A 49 -6.12 1.54 -0.87
CA ALA A 49 -7.54 1.58 -0.59
C ALA A 49 -8.44 2.03 -1.73
N GLY A 50 -8.02 3.09 -2.43
CA GLY A 50 -8.77 3.69 -3.53
C GLY A 50 -8.33 3.17 -4.89
N CYS A 51 -7.43 2.18 -4.96
CA CYS A 51 -6.79 1.77 -6.19
C CYS A 51 -7.49 0.61 -6.87
N ILE A 52 -8.47 0.95 -7.71
CA ILE A 52 -9.18 0.01 -8.57
C ILE A 52 -8.25 -0.55 -9.68
N GLU A 53 -7.26 0.24 -10.10
CA GLU A 53 -6.35 -0.10 -11.19
C GLU A 53 -4.98 -0.59 -10.76
N GLY A 54 -4.36 -1.45 -11.59
CA GLY A 54 -2.98 -1.88 -11.43
C GLY A 54 -1.98 -0.72 -11.33
N LYS A 55 -2.07 0.31 -12.19
CA LYS A 55 -1.16 1.47 -12.14
C LYS A 55 -1.33 2.32 -10.89
N CYS A 56 -2.54 2.40 -10.33
CA CYS A 56 -2.77 3.06 -9.04
C CYS A 56 -2.07 2.28 -7.93
N LEU A 57 -2.29 0.96 -7.89
CA LEU A 57 -1.65 0.08 -6.92
C LEU A 57 -0.13 0.19 -6.96
N GLU A 58 0.47 0.09 -8.14
CA GLU A 58 1.92 0.15 -8.30
C GLU A 58 2.51 1.43 -7.71
N ARG A 59 1.85 2.57 -7.96
CA ARG A 59 2.24 3.86 -7.38
C ARG A 59 2.11 3.88 -5.86
N CYS A 60 1.00 3.39 -5.33
CA CYS A 60 0.80 3.31 -3.89
C CYS A 60 1.77 2.33 -3.21
N MET A 61 2.17 1.24 -3.88
CA MET A 61 3.10 0.23 -3.38
C MET A 61 4.57 0.61 -3.54
N ALA A 62 4.90 1.65 -4.30
CA ALA A 62 6.29 2.09 -4.51
C ALA A 62 7.08 2.32 -3.20
N PRO A 63 6.50 2.94 -2.14
CA PRO A 63 7.18 3.07 -0.84
C PRO A 63 7.50 1.73 -0.16
N CYS A 64 6.74 0.68 -0.45
CA CYS A 64 6.90 -0.67 0.10
C CYS A 64 7.92 -1.54 -0.65
N ALA A 65 8.35 -1.14 -1.86
CA ALA A 65 9.07 -2.02 -2.78
C ALA A 65 10.33 -2.64 -2.15
N GLY A 66 11.09 -1.85 -1.37
CA GLY A 66 12.29 -2.30 -0.69
C GLY A 66 12.03 -3.37 0.38
N ALA A 67 11.01 -3.17 1.23
CA ALA A 67 10.65 -4.14 2.26
C ALA A 67 10.10 -5.43 1.64
N MET A 68 9.23 -5.33 0.63
CA MET A 68 8.69 -6.49 -0.09
C MET A 68 9.79 -7.30 -0.78
N LYS A 69 10.80 -6.63 -1.36
CA LYS A 69 11.99 -7.30 -1.93
C LYS A 69 12.78 -8.03 -0.85
N GLY A 70 12.95 -7.41 0.32
CA GLY A 70 13.62 -8.02 1.48
C GLY A 70 12.93 -9.28 1.97
N LEU A 71 11.61 -9.23 2.15
CA LEU A 71 10.79 -10.38 2.53
C LEU A 71 10.93 -11.52 1.52
N ARG A 72 10.72 -11.26 0.22
CA ARG A 72 10.88 -12.27 -0.84
C ARG A 72 12.27 -12.91 -0.82
N SER A 73 13.31 -12.11 -0.60
CA SER A 73 14.68 -12.63 -0.52
C SER A 73 14.91 -13.52 0.70
N CYS A 74 14.30 -13.20 1.84
CA CYS A 74 14.39 -14.03 3.05
C CYS A 74 13.69 -15.37 2.82
N LEU A 75 12.44 -15.35 2.35
CA LEU A 75 11.64 -16.55 2.10
C LEU A 75 12.33 -17.52 1.15
N ARG A 76 12.91 -17.00 0.06
CA ARG A 76 13.68 -17.80 -0.88
C ARG A 76 14.91 -18.46 -0.23
N LYS A 77 15.63 -17.75 0.64
CA LYS A 77 16.80 -18.30 1.35
C LYS A 77 16.39 -19.35 2.38
N ALA A 78 15.27 -19.13 3.06
CA ALA A 78 14.70 -20.06 4.03
C ALA A 78 14.01 -21.27 3.38
N GLN A 79 13.90 -21.29 2.04
CA GLN A 79 13.18 -22.31 1.27
C GLN A 79 11.72 -22.50 1.73
N CYS A 80 11.12 -21.45 2.30
CA CYS A 80 9.72 -21.50 2.67
C CYS A 80 8.86 -21.52 1.40
N ALA A 81 7.86 -22.41 1.36
CA ALA A 81 6.83 -22.36 0.33
C ALA A 81 6.07 -21.02 0.43
N ALA A 82 5.51 -20.58 -0.70
CA ALA A 82 4.78 -19.31 -0.75
C ALA A 82 3.51 -19.31 0.13
N SER A 83 2.98 -20.47 0.50
CA SER A 83 1.82 -20.62 1.38
C SER A 83 2.18 -20.99 2.83
N ASP A 84 3.44 -21.26 3.14
CA ASP A 84 3.86 -21.76 4.46
C ASP A 84 4.13 -20.62 5.45
N THR A 85 3.03 -20.01 5.92
CA THR A 85 3.09 -18.89 6.86
C THR A 85 3.74 -19.26 8.20
N ALA A 86 3.79 -20.54 8.57
CA ALA A 86 4.50 -21.03 9.76
C ALA A 86 6.02 -20.95 9.57
N CYS A 87 6.53 -21.41 8.42
CA CYS A 87 7.93 -21.25 8.04
C CYS A 87 8.34 -19.77 8.00
N TRP A 88 7.48 -18.91 7.45
CA TRP A 88 7.76 -17.47 7.31
C TRP A 88 8.00 -16.80 8.66
N ARG A 89 7.11 -17.08 9.61
CA ARG A 89 7.18 -16.53 10.97
C ARG A 89 8.44 -16.97 11.69
N LYS A 90 8.84 -18.23 11.51
CA LYS A 90 10.02 -18.81 12.15
C LYS A 90 11.32 -18.33 11.49
N ALA A 91 11.38 -18.31 10.17
CA ALA A 91 12.62 -18.10 9.43
C ALA A 91 12.87 -16.63 9.05
N CYS A 92 11.82 -15.81 8.93
CA CYS A 92 11.90 -14.44 8.45
C CYS A 92 11.25 -13.38 9.37
N PRO A 93 11.32 -13.49 10.71
CA PRO A 93 10.57 -12.62 11.63
C PRO A 93 10.90 -11.13 11.46
N GLU A 94 12.17 -10.78 11.22
CA GLU A 94 12.58 -9.38 11.03
C GLU A 94 12.14 -8.79 9.69
N ALA A 95 12.13 -9.60 8.63
CA ALA A 95 11.69 -9.14 7.30
C ALA A 95 10.18 -8.91 7.32
N CYS A 96 9.44 -9.84 7.94
CA CYS A 96 8.01 -9.70 8.20
C CYS A 96 7.71 -8.48 9.06
N GLY A 97 8.44 -8.30 10.17
CA GLY A 97 8.28 -7.15 11.06
C GLY A 97 8.56 -5.82 10.38
N ARG A 98 9.52 -5.76 9.45
CA ARG A 98 9.89 -4.53 8.73
C ARG A 98 8.88 -4.11 7.67
N VAL A 99 8.37 -5.05 6.87
CA VAL A 99 7.34 -4.70 5.86
C VAL A 99 6.16 -4.00 6.53
N PHE A 100 5.82 -4.36 7.76
CA PHE A 100 4.61 -3.88 8.42
C PHE A 100 4.88 -3.19 9.77
N ALA A 101 6.08 -2.65 9.99
CA ALA A 101 6.51 -2.10 11.28
C ALA A 101 5.63 -0.93 11.75
N SER A 102 5.19 -0.10 10.81
CA SER A 102 4.35 1.09 11.05
C SER A 102 2.90 0.75 11.44
N VAL A 103 2.53 -0.53 11.38
CA VAL A 103 1.20 -1.04 11.69
C VAL A 103 1.09 -1.53 13.15
N LYS A 104 2.23 -1.70 13.85
CA LYS A 104 2.23 -2.04 15.28
C LYS A 104 1.82 -0.82 16.10
N GLY A 105 0.65 -0.87 16.73
CA GLY A 105 0.22 0.10 17.74
C GLY A 105 -1.03 0.90 17.40
N ALA A 106 -1.71 0.64 16.29
CA ALA A 106 -3.09 1.10 16.16
C ALA A 106 -3.94 0.28 17.16
N PRO A 107 -4.61 0.90 18.15
CA PRO A 107 -5.50 0.17 19.05
C PRO A 107 -6.51 -0.62 18.21
N GLY A 108 -6.59 -1.93 18.48
CA GLY A 108 -7.57 -2.82 17.89
C GLY A 108 -8.92 -2.69 18.58
N ALA A 109 -9.98 -2.83 17.77
CA ALA A 109 -11.42 -2.89 18.09
C ALA A 109 -12.09 -1.57 18.58
N GLU A 110 -13.34 -1.23 18.24
CA GLU A 110 -14.41 -1.94 17.52
C GLU A 110 -15.33 -0.91 16.82
N ALA A 111 -15.84 -1.22 15.62
CA ALA A 111 -17.21 -0.84 15.27
C ALA A 111 -17.72 -1.75 14.15
N PRO A 112 -18.68 -2.66 14.43
CA PRO A 112 -19.53 -3.18 13.39
C PRO A 112 -20.18 -1.98 12.70
N GLY A 113 -19.93 -1.81 11.40
CA GLY A 113 -20.50 -0.80 10.51
C GLY A 113 -20.82 0.54 11.17
N GLN A 114 -19.92 1.53 11.10
CA GLN A 114 -20.24 2.91 11.50
C GLN A 114 -21.18 3.59 10.49
N CYS A 115 -22.34 2.99 10.28
CA CYS A 115 -23.52 3.58 9.70
C CYS A 115 -24.45 4.01 10.84
N ALA A 116 -24.00 4.96 11.66
CA ALA A 116 -24.93 5.71 12.49
C ALA A 116 -25.60 6.79 11.61
N PRO A 117 -26.93 6.96 11.68
CA PRO A 117 -27.60 8.08 11.02
C PRO A 117 -26.95 9.39 11.47
N GLN A 118 -26.41 10.16 10.53
CA GLN A 118 -25.87 11.49 10.84
C GLN A 118 -27.01 12.51 10.81
N PRO A 119 -27.20 13.33 11.85
CA PRO A 119 -28.20 14.38 11.85
C PRO A 119 -27.89 15.39 10.74
N GLY A 120 -28.83 15.60 9.82
CA GLY A 120 -28.69 16.52 8.69
C GLY A 120 -28.49 15.89 7.31
N ALA A 121 -28.67 14.56 7.16
CA ALA A 121 -28.85 13.95 5.83
C ALA A 121 -30.13 14.53 5.18
N ALA A 122 -29.95 15.57 4.36
CA ALA A 122 -31.03 16.44 3.92
C ALA A 122 -32.00 15.77 2.93
N PHE A 123 -31.65 14.61 2.37
CA PHE A 123 -32.48 13.90 1.41
C PHE A 123 -32.35 12.38 1.57
N ALA A 124 -33.48 11.67 1.50
CA ALA A 124 -33.48 10.22 1.40
C ALA A 124 -32.87 9.82 0.05
N LEU A 125 -31.90 8.90 0.06
CA LEU A 125 -31.40 8.32 -1.18
C LEU A 125 -32.52 7.55 -1.89
N PRO A 126 -32.65 7.66 -3.22
CA PRO A 126 -33.47 6.78 -4.04
C PRO A 126 -33.25 5.30 -3.70
N GLU A 127 -34.33 4.54 -3.61
CA GLU A 127 -34.31 3.11 -3.27
C GLU A 127 -33.46 2.33 -4.27
N GLU A 128 -33.50 2.72 -5.56
CA GLU A 128 -32.71 2.11 -6.63
C GLU A 128 -31.19 2.18 -6.41
N TRP A 129 -30.71 3.08 -5.54
CA TRP A 129 -29.29 3.25 -5.20
C TRP A 129 -28.90 2.50 -3.93
N THR A 130 -29.87 2.20 -3.07
CA THR A 130 -29.65 1.45 -1.83
C THR A 130 -29.52 -0.04 -2.10
N GLY A 131 -28.68 -0.71 -1.32
CA GLY A 131 -28.42 -2.15 -1.45
C GLY A 131 -26.94 -2.48 -1.50
N GLN A 132 -26.65 -3.69 -1.92
CA GLN A 132 -25.30 -4.21 -2.07
C GLN A 132 -24.92 -4.28 -3.54
N TRP A 133 -23.71 -3.83 -3.84
CA TRP A 133 -23.19 -3.59 -5.18
C TRP A 133 -21.79 -4.19 -5.30
N GLU A 134 -21.49 -4.88 -6.39
CA GLU A 134 -20.18 -5.49 -6.65
C GLU A 134 -19.61 -4.89 -7.92
N LEU A 135 -18.36 -4.41 -7.86
CA LEU A 135 -17.68 -3.82 -9.00
C LEU A 135 -17.45 -4.89 -10.07
N THR A 136 -17.99 -4.65 -11.27
CA THR A 136 -17.84 -5.55 -12.42
C THR A 136 -17.06 -4.94 -13.57
N GLY A 137 -16.98 -3.60 -13.64
CA GLY A 137 -16.32 -2.90 -14.73
C GLY A 137 -15.77 -1.53 -14.35
N ALA A 138 -14.71 -1.10 -15.03
CA ALA A 138 -14.17 0.25 -14.97
C ALA A 138 -13.73 0.66 -16.38
N GLY A 139 -14.21 1.79 -16.89
CA GLY A 139 -13.97 2.23 -18.26
C GLY A 139 -14.16 3.73 -18.43
N PHE A 140 -13.79 4.30 -19.59
CA PHE A 140 -13.95 5.74 -19.84
C PHE A 140 -15.33 6.06 -20.43
N VAL A 141 -15.99 7.13 -19.97
CA VAL A 141 -17.36 7.52 -20.40
C VAL A 141 -17.48 7.83 -21.90
N ARG A 142 -16.37 7.97 -22.64
CA ARG A 142 -16.37 8.03 -24.12
C ARG A 142 -15.05 7.53 -24.72
N GLN A 143 -15.01 6.28 -25.17
CA GLN A 143 -14.20 5.89 -26.34
C GLN A 143 -14.98 4.91 -27.23
N SER A 144 -15.56 5.44 -28.30
CA SER A 144 -15.93 4.66 -29.48
C SER A 144 -14.64 4.17 -30.15
N LYS A 145 -14.48 2.85 -30.23
CA LYS A 145 -13.37 2.10 -30.85
C LYS A 145 -12.10 1.97 -29.99
N GLY A 146 -12.00 0.79 -29.36
CA GLY A 146 -10.78 -0.01 -29.48
C GLY A 146 -9.67 0.35 -28.51
N THR A 147 -9.93 0.19 -27.21
CA THR A 147 -9.18 -0.74 -26.33
C THR A 147 -9.83 -0.61 -24.96
N ASP A 148 -10.30 -1.71 -24.38
CA ASP A 148 -10.45 -1.82 -22.93
C ASP A 148 -9.05 -1.57 -22.34
N ASP A 149 -8.74 -0.31 -22.05
CA ASP A 149 -7.46 0.04 -21.47
C ASP A 149 -7.62 0.15 -19.95
N GLN A 150 -6.97 -0.81 -19.28
CA GLN A 150 -6.81 -1.01 -17.85
C GLN A 150 -7.88 -1.88 -17.19
N SER A 151 -7.77 -3.18 -17.46
CA SER A 151 -8.44 -4.26 -16.71
C SER A 151 -8.41 -3.96 -15.22
N ILE A 152 -9.60 -3.92 -14.59
CA ILE A 152 -9.70 -4.11 -13.15
C ILE A 152 -8.83 -5.29 -12.80
N ARG A 153 -7.93 -5.08 -11.84
CA ARG A 153 -7.02 -6.12 -11.41
C ARG A 153 -7.84 -7.33 -10.89
N SER A 154 -7.47 -8.53 -11.31
CA SER A 154 -8.23 -9.76 -11.05
C SER A 154 -8.36 -10.11 -9.56
N ASP A 155 -7.53 -9.51 -8.71
CA ASP A 155 -7.50 -9.73 -7.27
C ASP A 155 -8.15 -8.61 -6.45
N TYR A 156 -8.90 -7.71 -7.09
CA TYR A 156 -9.58 -6.59 -6.45
C TYR A 156 -11.09 -6.78 -6.56
N GLY A 157 -11.66 -7.36 -5.50
CA GLY A 157 -13.10 -7.32 -5.28
C GLY A 157 -13.43 -6.06 -4.51
N LEU A 158 -14.25 -5.20 -5.12
CA LEU A 158 -14.83 -4.03 -4.46
C LEU A 158 -16.33 -4.28 -4.29
N LEU A 159 -16.74 -4.35 -3.05
CA LEU A 159 -18.13 -4.54 -2.66
C LEU A 159 -18.57 -3.28 -1.93
N MET A 160 -19.59 -2.61 -2.47
CA MET A 160 -20.14 -1.40 -1.92
C MET A 160 -21.54 -1.68 -1.36
N ARG A 161 -21.79 -1.21 -0.14
CA ARG A 161 -23.10 -1.28 0.50
C ARG A 161 -23.57 0.14 0.75
N ILE A 162 -24.75 0.48 0.24
CA ILE A 162 -25.38 1.80 0.44
C ILE A 162 -26.66 1.56 1.23
N ALA A 163 -26.75 2.15 2.42
CA ALA A 163 -27.91 2.05 3.30
C ALA A 163 -28.55 3.41 3.51
N ALA A 164 -29.87 3.44 3.65
CA ALA A 164 -30.57 4.64 4.13
C ALA A 164 -30.08 4.98 5.56
N PRO A 165 -29.89 6.27 5.91
CA PRO A 165 -30.24 7.48 5.16
C PRO A 165 -29.10 8.08 4.29
N GLY A 166 -28.13 7.28 3.84
CA GLY A 166 -26.96 7.81 3.11
C GLY A 166 -25.64 7.17 3.48
N CYS A 167 -25.62 6.21 4.40
CA CYS A 167 -24.38 5.56 4.77
C CYS A 167 -23.88 4.69 3.62
N PHE A 168 -22.59 4.78 3.32
CA PHE A 168 -21.93 3.81 2.44
C PHE A 168 -20.80 3.10 3.16
N GLU A 169 -20.57 1.85 2.77
CA GLU A 169 -19.41 1.06 3.12
C GLU A 169 -18.82 0.47 1.83
N MET A 170 -17.50 0.48 1.73
CA MET A 170 -16.76 -0.15 0.65
C MET A 170 -15.80 -1.16 1.25
N GLU A 171 -15.94 -2.43 0.89
CA GLU A 171 -15.03 -3.50 1.22
C GLU A 171 -14.14 -3.80 0.00
N THR A 172 -12.83 -3.72 0.19
CA THR A 172 -11.81 -4.08 -0.80
C THR A 172 -10.99 -5.25 -0.28
N ARG A 173 -10.91 -6.32 -1.06
CA ARG A 173 -10.06 -7.47 -0.72
C ARG A 173 -8.76 -7.41 -1.50
N LEU A 174 -7.64 -7.61 -0.79
CA LEU A 174 -6.29 -7.68 -1.34
C LEU A 174 -5.73 -9.07 -1.04
N GLY A 175 -5.42 -9.82 -2.09
CA GLY A 175 -4.97 -11.22 -1.97
C GLY A 175 -3.51 -11.44 -2.36
N GLY A 176 -3.19 -12.70 -2.63
CA GLY A 176 -1.85 -13.17 -2.98
C GLY A 176 -1.15 -12.43 -4.13
N PRO A 177 -1.82 -12.02 -5.21
CA PRO A 177 -1.16 -11.27 -6.28
C PRO A 177 -0.65 -9.89 -5.85
N THR A 178 -1.33 -9.24 -4.90
CA THR A 178 -0.89 -7.96 -4.30
C THR A 178 0.10 -8.17 -3.15
N LEU A 179 -0.24 -9.05 -2.22
CA LEU A 179 0.40 -9.13 -0.90
C LEU A 179 1.42 -10.28 -0.79
N GLY A 180 1.48 -11.17 -1.79
CA GLY A 180 2.16 -12.46 -1.72
C GLY A 180 1.25 -13.54 -1.15
N SER A 181 1.43 -14.79 -1.60
CA SER A 181 0.64 -15.95 -1.17
C SER A 181 0.56 -16.09 0.35
N GLY A 182 -0.56 -16.58 0.90
CA GLY A 182 -0.74 -16.70 2.36
C GLY A 182 -0.96 -15.37 3.10
N ASN A 183 -0.84 -14.22 2.43
CA ASN A 183 -1.28 -12.93 2.93
C ASN A 183 -2.64 -12.57 2.32
N ALA A 184 -3.51 -12.03 3.16
CA ALA A 184 -4.80 -11.51 2.75
C ALA A 184 -5.17 -10.34 3.65
N LEU A 185 -5.59 -9.24 3.05
CA LEU A 185 -6.13 -8.10 3.77
C LEU A 185 -7.49 -7.75 3.19
N THR A 186 -8.44 -7.52 4.06
CA THR A 186 -9.72 -6.89 3.78
C THR A 186 -9.67 -5.49 4.33
N MET A 187 -9.86 -4.53 3.46
CA MET A 187 -9.95 -3.15 3.85
C MET A 187 -11.40 -2.69 3.75
N ARG A 188 -11.87 -1.98 4.77
CA ARG A 188 -13.21 -1.40 4.80
C ARG A 188 -13.10 0.11 4.90
N ILE A 189 -13.85 0.83 4.08
CA ILE A 189 -14.03 2.29 4.17
C ILE A 189 -15.50 2.55 4.41
N TRP A 190 -15.84 3.49 5.27
CA TRP A 190 -17.22 3.92 5.47
C TRP A 190 -17.35 5.44 5.45
N GLY A 191 -18.57 5.89 5.18
CA GLY A 191 -18.85 7.32 5.11
C GLY A 191 -20.31 7.64 4.83
N GLN A 192 -20.54 8.85 4.35
CA GLN A 192 -21.85 9.39 4.01
C GLN A 192 -21.91 9.80 2.54
N VAL A 193 -23.02 9.51 1.90
CA VAL A 193 -23.43 10.01 0.59
C VAL A 193 -24.44 11.11 0.83
N VAL A 194 -24.17 12.28 0.26
CA VAL A 194 -25.10 13.41 0.26
C VAL A 194 -25.53 13.66 -1.18
N MET A 195 -26.84 13.71 -1.44
CA MET A 195 -27.33 14.16 -2.75
C MET A 195 -27.10 15.65 -2.90
N LEU A 196 -26.47 16.04 -4.00
CA LEU A 196 -26.34 17.43 -4.42
C LEU A 196 -27.43 17.80 -5.45
N ASP A 197 -27.77 16.85 -6.32
CA ASP A 197 -28.84 16.94 -7.33
C ASP A 197 -29.37 15.52 -7.65
N LYS A 198 -30.27 15.39 -8.63
CA LYS A 198 -30.93 14.15 -9.05
C LYS A 198 -29.96 13.02 -9.41
N ASP A 199 -28.81 13.33 -10.00
CA ASP A 199 -27.79 12.35 -10.41
C ASP A 199 -26.40 12.70 -9.88
N GLU A 200 -26.29 13.65 -8.94
CA GLU A 200 -25.01 14.09 -8.37
C GLU A 200 -24.93 13.80 -6.88
N TRP A 201 -23.90 13.06 -6.50
CA TRP A 201 -23.60 12.71 -5.12
C TRP A 201 -22.31 13.34 -4.66
N GLU A 202 -22.23 13.60 -3.37
CA GLU A 202 -21.01 13.83 -2.66
C GLU A 202 -20.76 12.69 -1.65
N ALA A 203 -19.78 11.85 -1.95
CA ALA A 203 -19.33 10.79 -1.06
C ALA A 203 -18.23 11.32 -0.13
N ARG A 204 -18.50 11.30 1.17
CA ARG A 204 -17.61 11.76 2.24
C ARG A 204 -17.13 10.56 3.04
N ALA A 205 -15.90 10.11 2.82
CA ALA A 205 -15.30 9.06 3.63
C ALA A 205 -15.00 9.60 5.04
N LEU A 206 -15.44 8.90 6.07
CA LEU A 206 -15.25 9.28 7.47
C LEU A 206 -14.11 8.48 8.09
N GLY A 207 -14.04 7.18 7.80
CA GLY A 207 -13.00 6.33 8.35
C GLY A 207 -12.86 5.02 7.59
N GLY A 208 -11.97 4.17 8.08
CA GLY A 208 -11.73 2.86 7.52
C GLY A 208 -10.95 1.96 8.46
N SER A 209 -10.91 0.68 8.12
CA SER A 209 -10.09 -0.33 8.79
C SER A 209 -9.41 -1.24 7.76
N LEU A 210 -8.36 -1.92 8.23
CA LEU A 210 -7.64 -2.94 7.49
C LEU A 210 -7.50 -4.16 8.40
N GLU A 211 -8.12 -5.26 8.00
CA GLU A 211 -8.19 -6.51 8.75
C GLU A 211 -7.61 -7.66 7.91
N GLY A 212 -7.04 -8.68 8.54
CA GLY A 212 -6.67 -9.92 7.84
C GLY A 212 -5.43 -10.60 8.40
N VAL A 213 -4.75 -11.38 7.56
CA VAL A 213 -3.54 -12.12 7.93
C VAL A 213 -2.37 -11.62 7.12
N LEU A 214 -1.31 -11.18 7.81
CA LEU A 214 -0.05 -10.80 7.21
C LEU A 214 1.10 -11.52 7.89
N CYS A 215 1.89 -12.24 7.09
CA CYS A 215 3.01 -13.06 7.54
C CYS A 215 2.60 -14.09 8.60
N GLY A 216 1.37 -14.63 8.48
CA GLY A 216 0.79 -15.57 9.44
C GLY A 216 0.27 -14.94 10.74
N GLU A 217 0.42 -13.63 10.92
CA GLU A 217 -0.10 -12.91 12.10
C GLU A 217 -1.40 -12.19 11.73
N PRO A 218 -2.45 -12.27 12.57
CA PRO A 218 -3.64 -11.46 12.38
C PRO A 218 -3.29 -9.98 12.53
N ARG A 219 -3.96 -9.15 11.73
CA ARG A 219 -3.85 -7.70 11.72
C ARG A 219 -5.24 -7.10 11.78
N ASP A 220 -5.35 -6.07 12.60
CA ASP A 220 -6.48 -5.16 12.66
C ASP A 220 -5.88 -3.76 12.87
N VAL A 221 -6.24 -2.84 11.99
CA VAL A 221 -5.61 -1.54 11.87
C VAL A 221 -6.69 -0.53 11.54
N ALA A 222 -6.90 0.44 12.42
CA ALA A 222 -7.67 1.62 12.08
C ALA A 222 -6.90 2.45 11.03
N LEU A 223 -7.58 2.84 9.95
CA LEU A 223 -7.08 3.84 9.02
C LEU A 223 -7.30 5.24 9.60
N PRO A 224 -6.53 6.25 9.15
CA PRO A 224 -6.67 7.62 9.65
C PRO A 224 -8.09 8.16 9.49
N ASP A 225 -8.53 9.00 10.43
CA ASP A 225 -9.77 9.76 10.28
C ASP A 225 -9.68 10.68 9.05
N TRP A 226 -10.64 10.49 8.14
CA TRP A 226 -10.70 11.22 6.87
C TRP A 226 -11.77 12.31 6.85
N SER A 227 -12.44 12.54 7.97
CA SER A 227 -13.47 13.57 8.15
C SER A 227 -13.02 14.91 7.54
N GLY A 228 -13.78 15.39 6.55
CA GLY A 228 -13.56 16.67 5.87
C GLY A 228 -12.42 16.72 4.84
N ARG A 229 -11.67 15.62 4.62
CA ARG A 229 -10.52 15.59 3.69
C ARG A 229 -10.73 14.70 2.47
N ASN A 230 -11.52 13.64 2.59
CA ASN A 230 -11.84 12.73 1.48
C ASN A 230 -13.28 12.89 1.02
N VAL A 231 -13.50 13.93 0.22
CA VAL A 231 -14.78 14.22 -0.43
C VAL A 231 -14.63 13.97 -1.92
N THR A 232 -15.49 13.13 -2.48
CA THR A 232 -15.54 12.86 -3.92
C THR A 232 -16.93 13.15 -4.44
N ARG A 233 -17.00 14.02 -5.44
CA ARG A 233 -18.23 14.23 -6.21
C ARG A 233 -18.34 13.19 -7.30
N LEU A 234 -19.51 12.59 -7.41
CA LEU A 234 -19.82 11.49 -8.30
C LEU A 234 -21.09 11.84 -9.08
N ARG A 235 -21.08 11.57 -10.38
CA ARG A 235 -22.31 11.41 -11.13
C ARG A 235 -22.76 9.95 -11.04
N CYS A 236 -24.03 9.73 -10.76
CA CYS A 236 -24.58 8.43 -10.43
C CYS A 236 -25.81 8.14 -11.26
N GLU A 237 -25.78 7.02 -11.98
CA GLU A 237 -26.84 6.58 -12.88
C GLU A 237 -27.12 5.10 -12.59
N VAL A 238 -28.39 4.68 -12.65
CA VAL A 238 -28.74 3.25 -12.63
C VAL A 238 -29.34 2.91 -13.97
N GLU A 239 -28.67 2.04 -14.71
CA GLU A 239 -29.10 1.58 -16.04
C GLU A 239 -29.21 0.05 -16.04
N GLY A 240 -30.40 -0.48 -16.31
CA GLY A 240 -30.59 -1.94 -16.41
C GLY A 240 -30.21 -2.74 -15.16
N GLY A 241 -30.26 -2.13 -13.96
CA GLY A 241 -29.85 -2.77 -12.70
C GLY A 241 -28.36 -2.69 -12.38
N VAL A 242 -27.59 -1.94 -13.17
CA VAL A 242 -26.18 -1.62 -12.93
C VAL A 242 -26.06 -0.20 -12.39
N LEU A 243 -25.39 -0.03 -11.26
CA LEU A 243 -25.03 1.29 -10.72
C LEU A 243 -23.74 1.78 -11.39
N LEU A 244 -23.83 2.91 -12.06
CA LEU A 244 -22.73 3.57 -12.74
C LEU A 244 -22.28 4.78 -11.91
N LEU A 245 -21.04 4.74 -11.42
CA LEU A 245 -20.42 5.85 -10.68
C LEU A 245 -19.33 6.49 -11.52
N THR A 246 -19.44 7.80 -11.76
CA THR A 246 -18.43 8.57 -12.49
C THR A 246 -17.90 9.71 -11.62
N PRO A 247 -16.66 9.65 -11.11
CA PRO A 247 -16.08 10.78 -10.41
C PRO A 247 -16.01 12.01 -11.31
N GLN A 248 -16.39 13.16 -10.77
CA GLN A 248 -16.23 14.46 -11.42
C GLN A 248 -14.76 14.91 -11.32
N ARG A 249 -13.88 14.15 -11.99
CA ARG A 249 -12.44 14.41 -12.12
C ARG A 249 -12.07 14.50 -13.59
N TRP A 250 -10.84 14.91 -13.87
CA TRP A 250 -10.33 15.10 -15.24
C TRP A 250 -10.29 13.81 -16.06
N ASP A 251 -10.23 12.65 -15.42
CA ASP A 251 -10.13 11.33 -16.06
C ASP A 251 -11.48 10.74 -16.47
N LYS A 252 -12.61 11.27 -15.97
CA LYS A 252 -14.00 10.87 -16.32
C LYS A 252 -14.20 9.35 -16.45
N ARG A 253 -13.55 8.60 -15.56
CA ARG A 253 -13.71 7.15 -15.51
C ARG A 253 -15.05 6.80 -14.90
N GLN A 254 -15.75 5.85 -15.51
CA GLN A 254 -16.97 5.26 -15.00
C GLN A 254 -16.67 3.89 -14.40
N PHE A 255 -17.28 3.62 -13.26
CA PHE A 255 -17.24 2.35 -12.56
C PHE A 255 -18.63 1.74 -12.61
N SER A 256 -18.71 0.49 -13.03
CA SER A 256 -19.96 -0.28 -13.15
C SER A 256 -20.04 -1.26 -12.00
N PHE A 257 -21.17 -1.23 -11.29
CA PHE A 257 -21.44 -2.13 -10.20
C PHE A 257 -22.75 -2.88 -10.43
N GLU A 258 -22.70 -4.21 -10.37
CA GLU A 258 -23.90 -5.04 -10.41
C GLU A 258 -24.47 -5.23 -9.01
N ARG A 259 -25.80 -5.28 -8.92
CA ARG A 259 -26.48 -5.50 -7.65
C ARG A 259 -26.23 -6.93 -7.17
N LYS A 260 -25.82 -7.08 -5.91
CA LYS A 260 -25.56 -8.38 -5.28
C LYS A 260 -26.73 -8.81 -4.42
N GLY A 261 -27.53 -9.74 -4.95
CA GLY A 261 -28.72 -10.26 -4.28
C GLY A 261 -29.91 -9.29 -4.29
N PRO A 262 -31.10 -9.75 -3.86
CA PRO A 262 -32.25 -8.90 -3.58
C PRO A 262 -32.02 -8.01 -2.35
#